data_AF-A0AA95N4M5-F1
#
_entry.id   AF-A0AA95N4M5-F1
#
_cell.length_a   1.000
_cell.length_b   1.000
_cell.length_c   1.000
_cell.angle_alpha   90.00
_cell.angle_beta   90.00
_cell.angle_gamma   90.00
#
_symmetry.space_group_name_H-M   'P 1'
#
loop_
_entity.id
_entity.type
_entity.pdbx_description
1 polymer ?
#
loop_
_entity_poly.entity_id
_entity_poly.type
_entity_poly.pdbx_seq_one_letter_code
_entity_poly.pdbx_strand_id
1 'polypeptide(L)' 'MREQEEILIYKTSNILRKDTSMMKLNDIIEELVRIIESKTKDK' A
#
# COMPACT_ATOMS: atom_id res chain seq x y z
N MET A 1 -4.24 -7.60 -17.48
CA MET A 1 -4.84 -6.64 -16.53
C MET A 1 -4.89 -7.22 -15.13
N ARG A 2 -5.44 -8.43 -14.92
CA ARG A 2 -5.47 -9.11 -13.61
C ARG A 2 -4.09 -9.38 -12.98
N GLU A 3 -3.11 -9.82 -13.77
CA GLU A 3 -1.75 -10.08 -13.28
C GLU A 3 -1.06 -8.81 -12.75
N GLN A 4 -1.23 -7.68 -13.42
CA GLN A 4 -0.69 -6.39 -12.98
C GLN A 4 -1.33 -5.93 -11.66
N GLU A 5 -2.62 -6.18 -11.50
CA GLU A 5 -3.37 -5.87 -10.28
C GLU A 5 -2.92 -6.75 -9.11
N GLU A 6 -2.73 -8.06 -9.31
CA GLU A 6 -2.19 -8.98 -8.31
C GLU A 6 -0.77 -8.59 -7.88
N ILE A 7 0.09 -8.24 -8.84
CA ILE A 7 1.45 -7.74 -8.55
C ILE A 7 1.39 -6.46 -7.71
N LEU A 8 0.46 -5.55 -8.02
CA LEU A 8 0.30 -4.30 -7.29
C LEU A 8 -0.18 -4.55 -5.86
N ILE A 9 -1.16 -5.44 -5.66
CA ILE A 9 -1.64 -5.84 -4.34
C ILE A 9 -0.49 -6.43 -3.53
N TYR A 10 0.28 -7.37 -4.10
CA TYR A 10 1.42 -8.01 -3.44
C TYR A 10 2.57 -7.04 -3.09
N LYS A 11 2.90 -6.12 -4.00
CA LYS A 11 3.92 -5.10 -3.70
C LYS A 11 3.46 -4.19 -2.57
N THR A 12 2.18 -3.83 -2.57
CA THR A 12 1.62 -2.97 -1.53
C THR A 12 1.55 -3.65 -0.18
N SER A 13 1.16 -4.93 -0.13
CA SER A 13 1.15 -5.71 1.12
C SER A 13 2.54 -5.77 1.76
N ASN A 14 3.60 -5.89 0.95
CA ASN A 14 4.98 -5.85 1.43
C ASN A 14 5.40 -4.49 1.99
N ILE A 15 4.99 -3.39 1.35
CA ILE A 15 5.29 -2.04 1.83
C ILE A 15 4.58 -1.78 3.17
N LEU A 16 3.30 -2.15 3.24
CA LEU A 16 2.47 -1.96 4.44
C LEU A 16 2.73 -3.01 5.52
N ARG A 17 3.51 -4.07 5.21
CA ARG A 17 3.76 -5.25 6.07
C ARG A 17 2.47 -5.88 6.60
N LYS A 18 1.43 -5.93 5.77
CA LYS A 18 0.12 -6.50 6.12
C LYS A 18 -0.60 -7.02 4.88
N ASP A 19 -1.56 -7.92 5.07
CA ASP A 19 -2.41 -8.40 3.96
C ASP A 19 -3.35 -7.28 3.48
N THR A 20 -3.32 -7.02 2.18
CA THR A 20 -4.11 -5.99 1.50
C THR A 20 -5.15 -6.58 0.55
N SER A 21 -5.25 -7.92 0.46
CA SER A 21 -6.10 -8.62 -0.50
C SER A 21 -7.59 -8.28 -0.38
N MET A 22 -8.04 -7.89 0.81
CA MET A 22 -9.43 -7.52 1.11
C MET A 22 -9.63 -6.01 1.32
N MET A 23 -8.59 -5.20 1.11
CA MET A 23 -8.68 -3.76 1.29
C MET A 23 -9.19 -3.07 0.02
N LYS A 24 -9.95 -1.99 0.19
CA LYS A 24 -10.29 -1.13 -0.95
C LYS A 24 -9.04 -0.36 -1.37
N LEU A 25 -8.92 -0.11 -2.68
CA LEU A 25 -7.80 0.64 -3.24
C LEU A 25 -7.60 2.00 -2.57
N ASN A 26 -8.68 2.72 -2.25
CA ASN A 26 -8.58 4.02 -1.58
C ASN A 26 -7.99 3.92 -0.17
N ASP A 27 -8.36 2.89 0.60
CA ASP A 27 -7.83 2.66 1.95
C ASP A 27 -6.33 2.34 1.89
N ILE A 28 -5.93 1.56 0.87
CA ILE A 28 -4.53 1.25 0.57
C ILE A 28 -3.73 2.52 0.26
N ILE A 29 -4.27 3.40 -0.59
CA ILE A 29 -3.64 4.67 -0.97
C ILE A 29 -3.46 5.56 0.25
N GLU A 30 -4.49 5.70 1.09
CA GLU A 30 -4.44 6.54 2.28
C GLU A 30 -3.32 6.10 3.23
N GLU A 31 -3.16 4.80 3.44
CA GLU A 31 -2.14 4.27 4.33
C GLU A 31 -0.71 4.41 3.76
N LEU A 32 -0.55 4.23 2.46
CA LEU A 32 0.71 4.53 1.78
C LEU A 32 1.10 5.99 1.95
N VAL A 33 0.15 6.93 1.79
CA VAL A 33 0.40 8.36 2.01
C VAL A 33 0.83 8.61 3.46
N ARG A 34 0.14 8.04 4.44
CA ARG A 34 0.50 8.20 5.87
C ARG A 34 1.93 7.74 6.17
N ILE A 35 2.38 6.61 5.59
CA ILE A 35 3.75 6.09 5.77
C ILE A 35 4.79 7.01 5.11
N ILE A 36 4.50 7.53 3.91
CA ILE A 36 5.39 8.47 3.23
C ILE A 36 5.52 9.74 4.07
N GLU A 37 4.40 10.30 4.51
CA GLU A 37 4.39 11.50 5.35
C GLU A 37 5.16 11.30 6.66
N SER A 38 5.00 10.16 7.33
CA SER A 38 5.74 9.87 8.57
C SER A 38 7.25 9.84 8.31
N LYS A 39 7.70 9.17 7.23
CA LYS A 39 9.11 9.11 6.85
C LYS A 39 9.68 10.47 6.44
N THR A 40 8.86 11.38 5.92
CA THR A 40 9.31 12.74 5.59
C THR A 40 9.38 13.67 6.79
N LYS A 41 8.59 13.42 7.84
CA LYS A 41 8.59 14.22 9.08
C LYS A 41 9.76 13.89 10.00
N ASP A 42 10.36 12.71 9.85
CA ASP A 42 11.55 12.27 10.60
C ASP A 42 12.88 12.76 9.98
N LYS A 43 12.83 13.70 9.02
CA LYS A 43 14.00 14.36 8.39
C LYS A 43 13.97 15.86 8.64
#